data_AF-A0A7C7XTV0-F1
#
_entry.id   AF-A0A7C7XTV0-F1
#
_cell.length_a   1.000
_cell.length_b   1.000
_cell.length_c   1.000
_cell.angle_alpha   90.00
_cell.angle_beta   90.00
_cell.angle_gamma   90.00
#
_symmetry.space_group_name_H-M   'P 1'
#
loop_
_entity.id
_entity.type
_entity.pdbx_description
1 polymer ?
#
loop_
_entity_poly.entity_id
_entity_poly.type
_entity_poly.pdbx_seq_one_letter_code
_entity_poly.pdbx_strand_id
1 'polypeptide(L)'
;MLLDYDNFSKALSRLKVALQREPDNPDIHNLLGYSYRKLDRVDEAFTHYREALRLKPGHLGANEYIGELYLELGQPEKAAAHLKVLDEECLFGCDEYDDLKQALEDYKRRNP
;
A
#
# COMPACT_ATOMS: atom_id res chain seq x y z
N MET A 1 10.16 -17.41 0.65
CA MET A 1 9.55 -17.28 2.00
C MET A 1 10.56 -16.88 3.08
N LEU A 2 11.61 -17.64 3.42
CA LEU A 2 12.60 -17.18 4.43
C LEU A 2 13.52 -16.04 3.96
N LEU A 3 13.98 -16.08 2.70
CA LEU A 3 14.87 -15.05 2.14
C LEU A 3 14.17 -13.69 2.03
N ASP A 4 12.89 -13.70 1.64
CA ASP A 4 12.11 -12.47 1.50
C ASP A 4 11.90 -11.80 2.86
N TYR A 5 11.62 -12.58 3.90
CA TYR A 5 11.45 -12.08 5.28
C TYR A 5 12.72 -11.38 5.81
N ASP A 6 13.89 -11.96 5.56
CA ASP A 6 15.18 -11.35 5.93
C ASP A 6 15.44 -10.06 5.12
N ASN A 7 15.08 -10.05 3.84
CA ASN A 7 15.19 -8.86 2.99
C ASN A 7 14.28 -7.72 3.48
N PHE A 8 13.02 -7.99 3.80
CA PHE A 8 12.09 -6.97 4.31
C PHE A 8 12.50 -6.48 5.70
N SER A 9 13.04 -7.35 6.56
CA SER A 9 13.58 -6.95 7.87
C SER A 9 14.79 -6.00 7.75
N LYS A 10 15.68 -6.27 6.79
CA LYS A 10 16.80 -5.38 6.45
C LYS A 10 16.30 -4.06 5.84
N ALA A 11 15.29 -4.11 4.96
CA ALA A 11 14.67 -2.93 4.38
C ALA A 11 14.07 -2.02 5.46
N LEU A 12 13.32 -2.58 6.42
CA LEU A 12 12.78 -1.82 7.56
C LEU A 12 13.86 -1.08 8.33
N SER A 13 15.00 -1.72 8.59
CA SER A 13 16.11 -1.07 9.31
C SER A 13 16.63 0.17 8.55
N ARG A 14 16.78 0.07 7.23
CA ARG A 14 17.23 1.19 6.39
C ARG A 14 16.18 2.28 6.26
N LEU A 15 14.92 1.89 6.05
CA LEU A 15 13.80 2.83 5.92
C LEU A 15 13.54 3.60 7.22
N LYS A 16 13.73 2.98 8.40
CA LYS A 16 13.65 3.69 9.68
C LYS A 16 14.72 4.78 9.83
N VAL A 17 15.93 4.53 9.34
CA VAL A 17 16.99 5.55 9.31
C VAL A 17 16.67 6.65 8.31
N ALA A 18 16.11 6.30 7.15
CA ALA A 18 15.66 7.28 6.16
C ALA A 18 14.53 8.16 6.74
N LEU A 19 13.56 7.55 7.42
CA LEU A 19 12.45 8.26 8.07
C LEU A 19 12.93 9.26 9.14
N GLN A 20 14.01 8.96 9.86
CA GLN A 20 14.59 9.94 10.81
C GLN A 20 15.13 11.19 10.12
N ARG A 21 15.52 11.10 8.85
CA ARG A 21 16.04 12.23 8.06
C ARG A 21 14.91 12.97 7.35
N GLU A 22 13.91 12.23 6.89
CA GLU A 22 12.79 12.73 6.10
C GLU A 22 11.46 12.20 6.68
N PRO A 23 11.02 12.72 7.84
CA PRO A 23 9.86 12.19 8.54
C PRO A 23 8.54 12.40 7.79
N ASP A 24 8.49 13.38 6.90
CA ASP A 24 7.30 13.75 6.12
C ASP A 24 7.38 13.26 4.66
N ASN A 25 8.25 12.28 4.37
CA ASN A 25 8.37 11.72 3.02
C ASN A 25 7.35 10.57 2.82
N PRO A 26 6.34 10.75 1.94
CA PRO A 26 5.29 9.76 1.77
C PRO A 26 5.78 8.48 1.08
N ASP A 27 6.83 8.53 0.26
CA ASP A 27 7.41 7.34 -0.38
C ASP A 27 8.08 6.42 0.67
N ILE A 28 8.76 7.01 1.66
CA ILE A 28 9.36 6.25 2.78
C ILE A 28 8.26 5.56 3.59
N HIS A 29 7.18 6.28 3.87
CA HIS A 29 6.02 5.71 4.55
C HIS A 29 5.36 4.58 3.73
N ASN A 30 5.19 4.75 2.42
CA ASN A 30 4.68 3.70 1.54
C ASN A 30 5.55 2.43 1.60
N LEU A 31 6.87 2.58 1.47
CA LEU A 31 7.82 1.46 1.52
C LEU A 31 7.87 0.77 2.89
N LEU A 32 7.72 1.52 3.98
CA LEU A 32 7.57 0.96 5.32
C LEU A 32 6.28 0.14 5.42
N GLY A 33 5.16 0.69 4.93
CA GLY A 33 3.87 0.00 4.88
C GLY A 33 3.97 -1.34 4.14
N TYR A 34 4.57 -1.33 2.96
CA TYR A 34 4.80 -2.51 2.15
C TYR A 34 5.70 -3.55 2.85
N SER A 35 6.80 -3.08 3.44
CA SER A 35 7.72 -3.96 4.16
C SER A 35 7.05 -4.62 5.38
N TYR A 36 6.24 -3.87 6.14
CA TYR A 36 5.49 -4.44 7.27
C TYR A 36 4.42 -5.44 6.81
N ARG A 37 3.67 -5.16 5.75
CA ARG A 37 2.69 -6.10 5.17
C ARG A 37 3.36 -7.42 4.78
N LYS A 38 4.52 -7.38 4.11
CA LYS A 38 5.27 -8.59 3.72
C LYS A 38 5.86 -9.36 4.90
N LEU A 39 5.91 -8.77 6.09
CA LEU A 39 6.33 -9.40 7.34
C LEU A 39 5.14 -9.84 8.20
N ASP A 40 3.92 -9.80 7.65
CA ASP A 40 2.65 -10.15 8.32
C ASP A 40 2.30 -9.21 9.50
N ARG A 41 2.84 -7.98 9.47
CA ARG A 41 2.64 -6.93 10.47
C ARG A 41 1.62 -5.91 9.96
N VAL A 42 0.37 -6.34 9.95
CA VAL A 42 -0.76 -5.63 9.29
C VAL A 42 -1.05 -4.25 9.91
N ASP A 43 -1.02 -4.13 11.24
CA ASP A 43 -1.34 -2.87 11.92
C ASP A 43 -0.29 -1.79 11.64
N GLU A 44 0.99 -2.15 11.62
CA GLU A 44 2.09 -1.25 11.26
C GLU A 44 2.04 -0.89 9.78
N ALA A 45 1.63 -1.82 8.91
CA ALA A 45 1.43 -1.54 7.51
C ALA A 45 0.38 -0.43 7.31
N PHE A 46 -0.79 -0.55 7.93
CA PHE A 46 -1.82 0.49 7.87
C PHE A 46 -1.36 1.82 8.45
N THR A 47 -0.62 1.79 9.56
CA THR A 47 -0.11 3.01 10.19
C THR A 47 0.71 3.82 9.19
N HIS A 48 1.61 3.16 8.46
CA HIS A 48 2.48 3.84 7.50
C HIS A 48 1.79 4.18 6.18
N TYR A 49 0.92 3.32 5.64
CA TYR A 49 0.14 3.70 4.46
C TYR A 49 -0.75 4.90 4.73
N ARG A 50 -1.42 4.95 5.89
CA ARG A 50 -2.24 6.11 6.27
C ARG A 50 -1.41 7.37 6.41
N GLU A 51 -0.19 7.28 6.93
CA GLU A 51 0.69 8.43 7.04
C GLU A 51 1.16 8.92 5.66
N ALA A 52 1.52 8.01 4.75
CA ALA A 52 1.81 8.35 3.35
C ALA A 52 0.63 9.10 2.71
N LEU A 53 -0.59 8.62 2.93
CA LEU A 53 -1.81 9.23 2.38
C LEU A 53 -2.23 10.52 3.11
N ARG A 54 -1.87 10.69 4.38
CA ARG A 54 -2.03 11.96 5.11
C ARG A 54 -1.14 13.05 4.50
N LEU A 55 0.09 12.68 4.15
CA LEU A 55 1.09 13.57 3.55
C LEU A 55 0.79 13.86 2.08
N LYS A 56 0.37 12.83 1.33
CA LYS A 56 0.01 12.92 -0.10
C LYS A 56 -1.21 12.04 -0.40
N PRO A 57 -2.44 12.59 -0.37
CA PRO A 57 -3.66 11.83 -0.61
C PRO A 57 -3.70 11.09 -1.96
N GLY A 58 -3.18 11.70 -3.02
CA GLY A 58 -3.07 11.11 -4.36
C GLY A 58 -1.81 10.26 -4.58
N HIS A 59 -1.17 9.76 -3.53
CA HIS A 59 0.02 8.91 -3.70
C HIS A 59 -0.39 7.57 -4.31
N LEU A 60 0.08 7.27 -5.53
CA LEU A 60 -0.35 6.12 -6.31
C LEU A 60 -0.08 4.78 -5.59
N GLY A 61 1.19 4.44 -5.34
CA GLY A 61 1.53 3.16 -4.69
C GLY A 61 0.93 2.97 -3.29
N ALA A 62 0.73 4.04 -2.51
CA ALA A 62 0.11 3.94 -1.19
C ALA A 62 -1.39 3.64 -1.28
N ASN A 63 -2.11 4.22 -2.27
CA ASN A 63 -3.51 3.90 -2.54
C ASN A 63 -3.68 2.48 -3.08
N GLU A 64 -2.80 2.06 -3.99
CA GLU A 64 -2.75 0.67 -4.48
C GLU A 64 -2.57 -0.32 -3.33
N TYR A 65 -1.46 -0.22 -2.59
CA TYR A 65 -1.08 -1.24 -1.60
C TYR A 65 -1.98 -1.29 -0.38
N ILE A 66 -2.54 -0.15 0.07
CA ILE A 66 -3.54 -0.16 1.14
C ILE A 66 -4.88 -0.73 0.64
N GLY A 67 -5.23 -0.48 -0.63
CA GLY A 67 -6.41 -1.03 -1.29
C GLY A 67 -6.33 -2.56 -1.37
N GLU A 68 -5.19 -3.08 -1.81
CA GLU A 68 -4.95 -4.53 -1.81
C GLU A 68 -5.01 -5.12 -0.40
N LEU A 69 -4.41 -4.46 0.59
CA LEU A 69 -4.46 -4.91 1.98
C LEU A 69 -5.90 -4.93 2.52
N TYR A 70 -6.76 -3.98 2.09
CA TYR A 70 -8.18 -4.05 2.41
C TYR A 70 -8.87 -5.26 1.79
N LEU A 71 -8.50 -5.68 0.57
CA LEU A 71 -9.02 -6.90 -0.03
C LEU A 71 -8.57 -8.16 0.71
N GLU A 72 -7.31 -8.22 1.13
CA GLU A 72 -6.78 -9.32 1.98
C GLU A 72 -7.59 -9.48 3.28
N LEU A 73 -8.09 -8.37 3.81
CA LEU A 73 -8.91 -8.33 5.03
C LEU A 73 -10.43 -8.40 4.79
N GLY A 74 -10.84 -8.67 3.55
CA GLY A 74 -12.26 -8.81 3.18
C GLY A 74 -13.06 -7.51 3.24
N GLN A 75 -12.43 -6.37 2.95
CA GLN A 75 -13.04 -5.04 2.96
C GLN A 75 -13.03 -4.40 1.56
N PRO A 76 -13.73 -5.00 0.57
CA PRO A 76 -13.67 -4.55 -0.83
C PRO A 76 -14.17 -3.11 -1.03
N GLU A 77 -15.08 -2.63 -0.19
CA GLU A 77 -15.59 -1.26 -0.32
C GLU A 77 -14.54 -0.20 0.02
N LYS A 78 -13.61 -0.50 0.92
CA LYS A 78 -12.49 0.40 1.19
C LYS A 78 -11.47 0.37 0.06
N ALA A 79 -11.22 -0.81 -0.52
CA ALA A 79 -10.38 -0.92 -1.70
C ALA A 79 -10.95 -0.13 -2.89
N ALA A 80 -12.27 -0.21 -3.11
CA ALA A 80 -12.95 0.57 -4.15
C ALA A 80 -12.84 2.08 -3.95
N ALA A 81 -12.83 2.56 -2.70
CA ALA A 81 -12.59 3.97 -2.40
C ALA A 81 -11.17 4.41 -2.83
N HIS A 82 -10.15 3.60 -2.60
CA HIS A 82 -8.78 3.88 -3.06
C HIS A 82 -8.65 3.79 -4.59
N LEU A 83 -9.35 2.85 -5.22
CA LEU A 83 -9.39 2.76 -6.69
C LEU A 83 -9.97 4.03 -7.32
N LYS A 84 -10.99 4.63 -6.69
CA LYS A 84 -11.56 5.90 -7.14
C LYS A 84 -10.55 7.05 -7.06
N VAL A 85 -9.74 7.09 -6.00
CA VAL A 85 -8.67 8.10 -5.89
C VAL A 85 -7.65 7.92 -7.02
N LEU A 86 -7.25 6.68 -7.32
CA LEU A 86 -6.34 6.40 -8.43
C LEU A 86 -6.94 6.81 -9.79
N ASP A 87 -8.24 6.59 -10.01
CA ASP A 87 -8.95 7.01 -11.23
C ASP A 87 -8.90 8.53 -11.43
N GLU A 88 -9.03 9.30 -10.33
CA GLU A 88 -8.97 10.77 -10.36
C GLU A 88 -7.55 11.30 -10.59
N GLU A 89 -6.52 10.62 -10.09
CA GLU A 89 -5.11 11.02 -10.23
C GLU A 89 -4.52 10.57 -11.59
N CYS A 90 -4.96 9.42 -12.13
CA CYS A 90 -4.38 8.80 -13.31
C CYS A 90 -5.10 9.20 -14.61
N LEU A 91 -4.86 10.45 -15.06
CA LEU A 91 -5.49 11.04 -16.26
C LEU A 91 -5.33 10.25 -17.56
N PHE A 92 -4.25 9.47 -17.70
CA PHE A 92 -3.98 8.63 -18.88
C PHE A 92 -3.85 7.13 -18.54
N GLY A 93 -4.32 6.72 -17.35
CA GLY A 93 -4.05 5.42 -16.77
C GLY A 93 -2.67 5.35 -16.09
N CYS A 94 -2.55 4.44 -15.14
CA CYS A 94 -1.33 4.14 -14.40
C CYS A 94 -1.38 2.68 -13.96
N ASP A 95 -0.21 2.05 -13.82
CA ASP A 95 -0.10 0.64 -13.45
C ASP A 95 -0.82 0.36 -12.12
N GLU A 96 -0.70 1.29 -11.15
CA GLU A 96 -1.34 1.18 -9.84
C GLU A 96 -2.88 1.10 -9.90
N TYR A 97 -3.50 1.83 -10.82
CA TYR A 97 -4.94 1.76 -11.03
C TYR A 97 -5.34 0.40 -11.60
N ASP A 98 -4.63 -0.05 -12.63
CA ASP A 98 -4.93 -1.31 -13.32
C ASP A 98 -4.73 -2.51 -12.38
N ASP A 99 -3.66 -2.50 -11.57
CA ASP A 99 -3.34 -3.52 -10.58
C ASP A 99 -4.43 -3.61 -9.50
N LEU A 100 -4.81 -2.49 -8.87
CA LEU A 100 -5.85 -2.50 -7.84
C LEU A 100 -7.23 -2.87 -8.42
N LYS A 101 -7.53 -2.41 -9.64
CA LYS A 101 -8.76 -2.76 -10.35
C LYS A 101 -8.85 -4.26 -10.58
N GLN A 102 -7.78 -4.86 -11.12
CA GLN A 102 -7.71 -6.29 -11.35
C GLN A 102 -7.84 -7.08 -10.04
N ALA A 103 -7.16 -6.65 -8.98
CA ALA A 103 -7.25 -7.27 -7.66
C ALA A 103 -8.68 -7.27 -7.10
N LEU A 104 -9.40 -6.14 -7.26
CA LEU A 104 -10.79 -5.99 -6.83
C LEU A 104 -11.75 -6.89 -7.64
N GLU A 105 -11.57 -6.96 -8.96
CA GLU A 105 -12.36 -7.84 -9.83
C GLU A 105 -12.13 -9.33 -9.49
N ASP A 106 -10.88 -9.71 -9.26
CA ASP A 106 -10.51 -11.07 -8.86
C ASP A 106 -11.04 -11.41 -7.47
N TYR A 107 -11.06 -10.45 -6.55
CA TYR A 107 -11.70 -10.63 -5.24
C TYR A 107 -13.19 -10.92 -5.40
N LYS A 108 -13.92 -10.12 -6.20
CA LYS A 108 -15.37 -10.32 -6.45
C LYS A 108 -15.66 -11.65 -7.12
N ARG A 109 -14.83 -12.07 -8.08
CA ARG A 109 -15.00 -13.38 -8.74
C ARG A 109 -14.84 -14.56 -7.78
N ARG A 110 -13.98 -14.41 -6.76
CA ARG A 110 -13.74 -15.43 -5.73
C ARG A 110 -14.78 -15.40 -4.60
N ASN A 111 -15.49 -14.29 -4.43
CA ASN A 111 -16.47 -14.05 -3.36
C ASN A 111 -17.78 -13.50 -3.96
N PRO A 112 -18.60 -14.36 -4.59
CA PRO A 112 -19.85 -13.96 -5.27
C PRO A 112 -20.97 -13.54 -4.32
#